data_AF-A0A9E0N7S3-F1
#
_entry.id   AF-A0A9E0N7S3-F1
#
_cell.length_a   1.000
_cell.length_b   1.000
_cell.length_c   1.000
_cell.angle_alpha   90.00
_cell.angle_beta   90.00
_cell.angle_gamma   90.00
#
_symmetry.space_group_name_H-M   'P 1'
#
loop_
_entity.id
_entity.type
_entity.pdbx_description
1 polymer ?
#
loop_
_entity_poly.entity_id
_entity_poly.type
_entity_poly.pdbx_seq_one_letter_code
_entity_poly.pdbx_strand_id
1 'polypeptide(L)'
;MTLLLVVMALVLAAASAWHLIGAGTAWVTPFVAVISALLVLAVLATVPAVAANVTWLRLALPVVLLGANAGFIIAHELGVRLVSFTPYSSTRFALTLMAALLLGAIGLLRRRMWARWLYLALGAAAIGSGGLNAINYWPVSGRVDPLHVAWSHQTIESCWGFLVSAIAGLVIVANLAGAGAAFSAGPSHTAWTSDHRLVRVLRLLVVTALVAVPMLLVYAWMQPIVPATVVPAQLVAAVLTLGVAAAARGRVLGALLLVVGGAGLLVVTAATYFGAEAGTTRVASYYVVFWLPAALTSLACAGLLAGPVLRLLRR
;
A
#
# COMPACT_ATOMS: atom_id res chain seq x y z
N MET A 1 8.18 -8.06 16.07
CA MET A 1 7.42 -7.39 14.99
C MET A 1 6.69 -8.37 14.08
N THR A 2 7.36 -9.33 13.43
CA THR A 2 6.71 -10.24 12.48
C THR A 2 5.60 -11.11 13.09
N LEU A 3 5.81 -11.67 14.29
CA LEU A 3 4.78 -12.45 15.00
C LEU A 3 3.53 -11.62 15.33
N LEU A 4 3.70 -10.34 15.69
CA LEU A 4 2.59 -9.42 15.93
C LEU A 4 1.74 -9.23 14.67
N LEU A 5 2.37 -9.08 13.50
CA LEU A 5 1.64 -8.95 12.22
C LEU A 5 0.84 -10.21 11.89
N VAL A 6 1.36 -11.39 12.23
CA VAL A 6 0.65 -12.67 12.06
C VAL A 6 -0.55 -12.75 13.00
N VAL A 7 -0.39 -12.36 14.26
CA VAL A 7 -1.50 -12.29 15.22
C VAL A 7 -2.56 -11.30 14.74
N MET A 8 -2.17 -10.12 14.25
CA MET A 8 -3.10 -9.15 13.67
C MET A 8 -3.86 -9.73 12.47
N ALA A 9 -3.19 -10.49 11.59
CA ALA A 9 -3.82 -11.13 10.45
C ALA A 9 -4.85 -12.19 10.89
N LEU A 10 -4.54 -12.97 11.92
CA LEU A 10 -5.46 -13.95 12.52
C LEU A 10 -6.67 -13.26 13.16
N VAL A 11 -6.45 -12.18 13.91
CA VAL A 11 -7.53 -11.40 14.53
C VAL A 11 -8.45 -10.80 13.46
N LEU A 12 -7.89 -10.22 12.40
CA LEU A 12 -8.69 -9.68 11.29
C LEU A 12 -9.41 -10.79 10.50
N ALA A 13 -8.80 -11.96 10.32
CA ALA A 13 -9.47 -13.11 9.71
C ALA A 13 -10.65 -13.60 10.58
N ALA A 14 -10.48 -13.65 11.90
CA ALA A 14 -11.56 -13.96 12.82
C ALA A 14 -12.66 -12.90 12.82
N ALA A 15 -12.30 -11.60 12.77
CA ALA A 15 -13.25 -10.50 12.66
C ALA A 15 -14.00 -10.55 11.31
N SER A 16 -13.33 -10.90 10.23
CA SER A 16 -13.96 -11.15 8.92
C SER A 16 -14.92 -12.33 9.00
N ALA A 17 -14.54 -13.45 9.62
CA ALA A 17 -15.43 -14.60 9.79
C ALA A 17 -16.65 -14.26 10.64
N TRP A 18 -16.47 -13.50 11.73
CA TRP A 18 -17.56 -12.97 12.53
C TRP A 18 -18.49 -12.07 11.70
N HIS A 19 -17.92 -11.20 10.85
CA HIS A 19 -18.70 -10.35 9.95
C HIS A 19 -19.52 -11.18 8.94
N LEU A 20 -18.94 -12.26 8.39
CA LEU A 20 -19.64 -13.20 7.51
C LEU A 20 -20.81 -13.90 8.22
N ILE A 21 -20.63 -14.29 9.48
CA ILE A 21 -21.65 -15.01 10.27
C ILE A 21 -22.75 -14.05 10.74
N GLY A 22 -22.38 -12.90 11.29
CA GLY A 22 -23.29 -11.95 11.92
C GLY A 22 -24.20 -11.20 10.94
N ALA A 23 -23.82 -11.09 9.66
CA ALA A 23 -24.64 -10.46 8.62
C ALA A 23 -25.66 -11.41 7.96
N GLY A 24 -25.70 -12.68 8.39
CA GLY A 24 -26.42 -13.75 7.68
C GLY A 24 -25.66 -14.22 6.44
N THR A 25 -25.78 -15.50 6.08
CA THR A 25 -25.01 -16.09 4.96
C THR A 25 -25.58 -15.79 3.58
N ALA A 26 -26.75 -15.13 3.50
CA ALA A 26 -27.50 -14.93 2.25
C ALA A 26 -26.77 -14.09 1.18
N TRP A 27 -25.79 -13.27 1.58
CA TRP A 27 -24.97 -12.46 0.65
C TRP A 27 -23.66 -13.15 0.25
N VAL A 28 -23.28 -14.25 0.91
CA VAL A 28 -22.01 -14.93 0.67
C VAL A 28 -22.10 -15.72 -0.64
N THR A 29 -21.52 -15.17 -1.70
CA THR A 29 -21.40 -15.89 -2.98
C THR A 29 -20.35 -17.01 -2.88
N PRO A 30 -20.39 -18.01 -3.79
CA PRO A 30 -19.34 -19.02 -3.87
C PRO A 30 -17.94 -18.40 -4.03
N PHE A 31 -17.83 -17.30 -4.76
CA PHE A 31 -16.59 -16.55 -4.92
C PHE A 31 -16.08 -15.98 -3.58
N VAL A 32 -16.95 -15.30 -2.81
CA VAL A 32 -16.61 -14.75 -1.48
C VAL A 32 -16.13 -15.85 -0.54
N ALA A 33 -16.80 -17.01 -0.54
CA ALA A 33 -16.42 -18.16 0.27
C ALA A 33 -15.03 -18.70 -0.10
N VAL A 34 -14.77 -18.91 -1.40
CA VAL A 34 -13.48 -19.39 -1.89
C VAL A 34 -12.34 -18.42 -1.55
N ILE A 35 -12.52 -17.12 -1.81
CA ILE A 35 -11.49 -16.12 -1.51
C ILE A 35 -11.21 -16.05 -0.01
N SER A 36 -12.26 -16.08 0.82
CA SER A 36 -12.11 -16.07 2.29
C SER A 36 -11.36 -17.32 2.79
N ALA A 37 -11.68 -18.50 2.26
CA ALA A 37 -10.98 -19.74 2.60
C ALA A 37 -9.50 -19.71 2.19
N LEU A 38 -9.21 -19.27 0.96
CA LEU A 38 -7.83 -19.14 0.47
C LEU A 38 -7.03 -18.13 1.29
N LEU A 39 -7.65 -17.03 1.72
CA LEU A 39 -7.01 -16.04 2.58
C LEU A 39 -6.70 -16.60 3.97
N VAL A 40 -7.63 -17.34 4.57
CA VAL A 40 -7.39 -18.06 5.84
C VAL A 40 -6.22 -19.03 5.69
N LEU A 41 -6.18 -19.81 4.61
CA LEU A 41 -5.06 -20.72 4.33
C LEU A 41 -3.74 -19.95 4.17
N ALA A 42 -3.73 -18.78 3.51
CA ALA A 42 -2.55 -17.95 3.39
C ALA A 42 -2.06 -17.39 4.74
N VAL A 43 -2.98 -16.99 5.62
CA VAL A 43 -2.65 -16.57 7.00
C VAL A 43 -2.06 -17.73 7.79
N LEU A 44 -2.69 -18.91 7.74
CA LEU A 44 -2.18 -20.11 8.41
C LEU A 44 -0.80 -20.52 7.88
N ALA A 45 -0.60 -20.50 6.56
CA ALA A 45 0.68 -20.80 5.93
C ALA A 45 1.78 -19.77 6.27
N THR A 46 1.41 -18.53 6.62
CA THR A 46 2.35 -17.50 7.06
C THR A 46 3.00 -17.85 8.41
N VAL A 47 2.27 -18.54 9.31
CA VAL A 47 2.80 -18.93 10.62
C VAL A 47 4.08 -19.79 10.50
N PRO A 48 4.07 -20.97 9.85
CA PRO A 48 5.29 -21.76 9.67
C PRO A 48 6.29 -21.08 8.73
N ALA A 49 5.84 -20.33 7.71
CA ALA A 49 6.74 -19.60 6.82
C ALA A 49 7.63 -18.60 7.59
N VAL A 50 7.04 -17.88 8.55
CA VAL A 50 7.76 -16.92 9.40
C VAL A 50 8.51 -17.64 10.52
N ALA A 51 7.85 -18.53 11.27
CA ALA A 51 8.41 -19.17 12.47
C ALA A 51 9.59 -20.10 12.15
N ALA A 52 9.48 -20.91 11.09
CA ALA A 52 10.53 -21.81 10.63
C ALA A 52 11.39 -21.20 9.51
N ASN A 53 11.21 -19.91 9.20
CA ASN A 53 11.96 -19.19 8.18
C ASN A 53 12.00 -19.89 6.80
N VAL A 54 10.87 -20.49 6.39
CA VAL A 54 10.76 -21.24 5.14
C VAL A 54 10.76 -20.28 3.95
N THR A 55 11.94 -20.01 3.39
CA THR A 55 12.17 -18.93 2.42
C THR A 55 11.26 -19.02 1.18
N TRP A 56 11.03 -20.22 0.63
CA TRP A 56 10.20 -20.36 -0.56
C TRP A 56 8.74 -19.97 -0.28
N LEU A 57 8.17 -20.34 0.89
CA LEU A 57 6.82 -19.94 1.29
C LEU A 57 6.72 -18.42 1.50
N ARG A 58 7.73 -17.83 2.14
CA ARG A 58 7.80 -16.38 2.37
C ARG A 58 7.80 -15.56 1.08
N LEU A 59 8.20 -16.14 -0.03
CA LEU A 59 8.15 -15.51 -1.35
C LEU A 59 6.89 -15.89 -2.13
N ALA A 60 6.49 -17.16 -2.10
CA ALA A 60 5.33 -17.67 -2.83
C ALA A 60 4.02 -17.01 -2.39
N LEU A 61 3.79 -16.87 -1.08
CA LEU A 61 2.55 -16.29 -0.55
C LEU A 61 2.30 -14.85 -1.06
N PRO A 62 3.25 -13.90 -0.92
CA PRO A 62 3.10 -12.56 -1.51
C PRO A 62 2.90 -12.58 -3.03
N VAL A 63 3.64 -13.44 -3.77
CA VAL A 63 3.52 -13.54 -5.23
C VAL A 63 2.12 -13.97 -5.64
N VAL A 64 1.57 -15.00 -4.98
CA VAL A 64 0.22 -15.51 -5.27
C VAL A 64 -0.84 -14.46 -4.96
N LEU A 65 -0.78 -13.82 -3.79
CA LEU A 65 -1.77 -12.79 -3.41
C LEU A 65 -1.80 -11.62 -4.39
N LEU A 66 -0.63 -11.18 -4.86
CA LEU A 66 -0.53 -10.04 -5.76
C LEU A 66 -0.82 -10.42 -7.21
N GLY A 67 -0.44 -11.62 -7.64
CA GLY A 67 -0.86 -12.20 -8.91
C GLY A 67 -2.38 -12.38 -8.99
N ALA A 68 -3.02 -12.82 -7.90
CA ALA A 68 -4.48 -12.92 -7.81
C ALA A 68 -5.16 -11.56 -7.95
N ASN A 69 -4.61 -10.51 -7.30
CA ASN A 69 -5.14 -9.15 -7.44
C ASN A 69 -4.98 -8.60 -8.88
N ALA A 70 -3.83 -8.86 -9.52
CA ALA A 70 -3.65 -8.52 -10.94
C ALA A 70 -4.64 -9.27 -11.84
N GLY A 71 -4.87 -10.56 -11.58
CA GLY A 71 -5.88 -11.36 -12.29
C GLY A 71 -7.30 -10.83 -12.11
N PHE A 72 -7.63 -10.36 -10.91
CA PHE A 72 -8.92 -9.73 -10.61
C PHE A 72 -9.10 -8.42 -11.38
N ILE A 73 -8.05 -7.58 -11.47
CA ILE A 73 -8.07 -6.37 -12.31
C ILE A 73 -8.31 -6.74 -13.78
N ILE A 74 -7.57 -7.73 -14.31
CA ILE A 74 -7.74 -8.18 -15.71
C ILE A 74 -9.18 -8.64 -15.96
N ALA A 75 -9.72 -9.51 -15.09
CA ALA A 75 -11.08 -10.00 -15.22
C ALA A 75 -12.10 -8.84 -15.22
N HIS A 76 -11.92 -7.87 -14.32
CA HIS A 76 -12.77 -6.68 -14.23
C HIS A 76 -12.74 -5.84 -15.52
N GLU A 77 -11.55 -5.53 -16.04
CA GLU A 77 -11.41 -4.75 -17.28
C GLU A 77 -11.94 -5.50 -18.52
N LEU A 78 -12.04 -6.83 -18.45
CA LEU A 78 -12.71 -7.67 -19.47
C LEU A 78 -14.22 -7.81 -19.26
N GLY A 79 -14.81 -7.09 -18.30
CA GLY A 79 -16.24 -7.08 -18.02
C GLY A 79 -16.74 -8.23 -17.14
N VAL A 80 -15.85 -9.06 -16.59
CA VAL A 80 -16.22 -10.14 -15.67
C VAL A 80 -16.48 -9.55 -14.28
N ARG A 81 -17.73 -9.62 -13.82
CA ARG A 81 -18.13 -9.16 -12.48
C ARG A 81 -18.09 -10.30 -11.48
N LEU A 82 -17.04 -10.32 -10.66
CA LEU A 82 -16.84 -11.30 -9.59
C LEU A 82 -17.42 -10.83 -8.24
N VAL A 83 -17.61 -9.52 -8.08
CA VAL A 83 -18.19 -8.85 -6.90
C VAL A 83 -19.17 -7.76 -7.38
N SER A 84 -20.09 -7.33 -6.53
CA SER A 84 -21.12 -6.35 -6.92
C SER A 84 -20.63 -4.89 -6.84
N PHE A 85 -19.62 -4.60 -6.01
CA PHE A 85 -19.00 -3.27 -5.93
C PHE A 85 -18.04 -3.02 -7.09
N THR A 86 -17.83 -1.75 -7.46
CA THR A 86 -16.84 -1.36 -8.47
C THR A 86 -15.49 -1.14 -7.79
N PRO A 87 -14.52 -2.06 -7.90
CA PRO A 87 -13.25 -1.98 -7.19
C PRO A 87 -12.36 -0.86 -7.73
N TYR A 88 -12.49 -0.52 -9.02
CA TYR A 88 -11.70 0.50 -9.69
C TYR A 88 -12.61 1.35 -10.58
N SER A 89 -12.89 2.59 -10.17
CA SER A 89 -13.65 3.56 -10.98
C SER A 89 -12.84 4.18 -12.13
N SER A 90 -11.54 3.88 -12.23
CA SER A 90 -10.64 4.41 -13.26
C SER A 90 -9.79 3.30 -13.87
N THR A 91 -10.03 2.98 -15.15
CA THR A 91 -9.22 2.03 -15.94
C THR A 91 -7.74 2.42 -15.93
N ARG A 92 -7.41 3.72 -15.98
CA ARG A 92 -6.02 4.20 -15.95
C ARG A 92 -5.32 3.82 -14.65
N PHE A 93 -6.00 3.98 -13.51
CA PHE A 93 -5.49 3.55 -12.22
C PHE A 93 -5.36 2.02 -12.16
N ALA A 94 -6.40 1.29 -12.56
CA ALA A 94 -6.43 -0.17 -12.54
C ALA A 94 -5.26 -0.77 -13.34
N LEU A 95 -5.04 -0.31 -14.57
CA LEU A 95 -3.94 -0.77 -15.42
C LEU A 95 -2.56 -0.42 -14.85
N THR A 96 -2.41 0.77 -14.25
CA THR A 96 -1.16 1.19 -13.63
C THR A 96 -0.84 0.33 -12.40
N LEU A 97 -1.84 0.08 -11.56
CA LEU A 97 -1.71 -0.81 -10.41
C LEU A 97 -1.38 -2.23 -10.85
N MET A 98 -2.10 -2.78 -11.82
CA MET A 98 -1.85 -4.10 -12.40
C MET A 98 -0.41 -4.22 -12.92
N ALA A 99 0.08 -3.25 -13.68
CA ALA A 99 1.45 -3.25 -14.17
C ALA A 99 2.47 -3.26 -13.02
N ALA A 100 2.24 -2.48 -11.97
CA ALA A 100 3.09 -2.46 -10.78
C ALA A 100 3.08 -3.80 -10.02
N LEU A 101 1.92 -4.43 -9.90
CA LEU A 101 1.75 -5.76 -9.31
C LEU A 101 2.52 -6.82 -10.11
N LEU A 102 2.30 -6.90 -11.42
CA LEU A 102 2.98 -7.87 -12.28
C LEU A 102 4.50 -7.66 -12.31
N LEU A 103 4.95 -6.40 -12.42
CA LEU A 103 6.37 -6.07 -12.41
C LEU A 103 7.03 -6.50 -11.10
N GLY A 104 6.41 -6.19 -9.96
CA GLY A 104 6.95 -6.61 -8.68
C GLY A 104 6.85 -8.13 -8.46
N ALA A 105 5.89 -8.84 -9.06
CA ALA A 105 5.80 -10.30 -8.97
C ALA A 105 6.97 -10.94 -9.69
N ILE A 106 7.23 -10.50 -10.92
CA ILE A 106 8.41 -10.89 -11.70
C ILE A 106 9.68 -10.54 -10.94
N GLY A 107 9.74 -9.34 -10.34
CA GLY A 107 10.86 -8.89 -9.53
C GLY A 107 11.11 -9.77 -8.29
N LEU A 108 10.07 -10.20 -7.58
CA LEU A 108 10.16 -11.12 -6.44
C LEU A 108 10.63 -12.51 -6.87
N LEU A 109 10.08 -13.06 -7.96
CA LEU A 109 10.50 -14.35 -8.52
C LEU A 109 11.98 -14.32 -8.93
N ARG A 110 12.42 -13.17 -9.47
CA ARG A 110 13.83 -12.89 -9.77
C ARG A 110 14.65 -12.43 -8.56
N ARG A 111 14.06 -12.48 -7.36
CA ARG A 111 14.70 -12.13 -6.07
C ARG A 111 15.41 -10.78 -6.10
N ARG A 112 14.77 -9.76 -6.71
CA ARG A 112 15.32 -8.40 -6.79
C ARG A 112 14.93 -7.59 -5.56
N MET A 113 15.91 -6.94 -4.93
CA MET A 113 15.69 -6.18 -3.69
C MET A 113 14.67 -5.04 -3.85
N TRP A 114 14.64 -4.36 -4.99
CA TRP A 114 13.65 -3.31 -5.26
C TRP A 114 12.21 -3.83 -5.23
N ALA A 115 11.99 -5.08 -5.67
CA ALA A 115 10.66 -5.69 -5.72
C ALA A 115 10.14 -6.01 -4.32
N ARG A 116 11.04 -6.43 -3.42
CA ARG A 116 10.71 -6.58 -1.99
C ARG A 116 10.19 -5.27 -1.40
N TRP A 117 10.88 -4.16 -1.65
CA TRP A 117 10.47 -2.86 -1.11
C TRP A 117 9.16 -2.36 -1.72
N LEU A 118 8.98 -2.54 -3.02
CA LEU A 118 7.71 -2.25 -3.70
C LEU A 118 6.57 -3.03 -3.03
N TYR A 119 6.76 -4.31 -2.75
CA TYR A 119 5.72 -5.16 -2.18
C TYR A 119 5.45 -4.87 -0.70
N LEU A 120 6.49 -4.55 0.07
CA LEU A 120 6.32 -4.07 1.45
C LEU A 120 5.49 -2.78 1.47
N ALA A 121 5.74 -1.87 0.54
CA ALA A 121 4.97 -0.63 0.42
C ALA A 121 3.52 -0.88 -0.03
N LEU A 122 3.30 -1.72 -1.05
CA LEU A 122 1.95 -2.10 -1.48
C LEU A 122 1.18 -2.83 -0.36
N GLY A 123 1.85 -3.71 0.39
CA GLY A 123 1.27 -4.36 1.57
C GLY A 123 0.91 -3.36 2.67
N ALA A 124 1.79 -2.40 2.97
CA ALA A 124 1.51 -1.33 3.92
C ALA A 124 0.34 -0.43 3.47
N ALA A 125 0.28 -0.09 2.18
CA ALA A 125 -0.83 0.65 1.60
C ALA A 125 -2.14 -0.15 1.70
N ALA A 126 -2.12 -1.46 1.43
CA ALA A 126 -3.27 -2.35 1.56
C ALA A 126 -3.76 -2.46 3.01
N ILE A 127 -2.86 -2.51 3.99
CA ILE A 127 -3.19 -2.48 5.43
C ILE A 127 -3.89 -1.16 5.79
N GLY A 128 -3.27 -0.03 5.45
CA GLY A 128 -3.81 1.29 5.80
C GLY A 128 -5.13 1.57 5.08
N SER A 129 -5.14 1.43 3.75
CA SER A 129 -6.30 1.69 2.91
C SER A 129 -7.43 0.71 3.19
N GLY A 130 -7.13 -0.60 3.20
CA GLY A 130 -8.11 -1.64 3.50
C GLY A 130 -8.64 -1.54 4.92
N GLY A 131 -7.78 -1.33 5.91
CA GLY A 131 -8.22 -1.21 7.31
C GLY A 131 -9.12 0.00 7.56
N LEU A 132 -8.70 1.19 7.10
CA LEU A 132 -9.48 2.42 7.28
C LEU A 132 -10.81 2.35 6.52
N ASN A 133 -10.83 1.82 5.29
CA ASN A 133 -12.06 1.68 4.53
C ASN A 133 -12.97 0.59 5.13
N ALA A 134 -12.43 -0.54 5.58
CA ALA A 134 -13.22 -1.57 6.26
C ALA A 134 -13.94 -0.98 7.49
N ILE A 135 -13.26 -0.16 8.28
CA ILE A 135 -13.88 0.55 9.42
C ILE A 135 -14.98 1.50 8.95
N ASN A 136 -14.77 2.25 7.86
CA ASN A 136 -15.78 3.17 7.31
C ASN A 136 -17.04 2.43 6.81
N TYR A 137 -16.90 1.21 6.29
CA TYR A 137 -18.02 0.38 5.85
C TYR A 137 -18.52 -0.60 6.92
N TRP A 138 -17.94 -0.59 8.13
CA TRP A 138 -18.29 -1.53 9.19
C TRP A 138 -19.67 -1.20 9.77
N PRO A 139 -20.70 -2.06 9.61
CA PRO A 139 -22.08 -1.73 9.99
C PRO A 139 -22.28 -1.42 11.47
N VAL A 140 -21.47 -2.03 12.34
CA VAL A 140 -21.53 -1.86 13.80
C VAL A 140 -20.77 -0.62 14.30
N SER A 141 -20.03 0.08 13.43
CA SER A 141 -19.21 1.23 13.84
C SER A 141 -20.04 2.47 14.23
N GLY A 142 -21.36 2.45 13.96
CA GLY A 142 -22.24 3.62 14.11
C GLY A 142 -21.87 4.79 13.20
N ARG A 143 -20.91 4.60 12.27
CA ARG A 143 -20.30 5.62 11.41
C ARG A 143 -20.22 5.16 9.95
N VAL A 144 -21.11 4.24 9.55
CA VAL A 144 -21.31 3.88 8.14
C VAL A 144 -21.49 5.19 7.39
N ASP A 145 -20.77 5.33 6.28
CA ASP A 145 -20.94 6.47 5.38
C ASP A 145 -22.45 6.74 5.21
N PRO A 146 -22.96 7.95 5.53
CA PRO A 146 -24.40 8.23 5.46
C PRO A 146 -24.98 8.04 4.06
N LEU A 147 -24.13 7.95 3.03
CA LEU A 147 -24.52 7.61 1.66
C LEU A 147 -24.77 6.11 1.44
N HIS A 148 -24.44 5.26 2.40
CA HIS A 148 -24.57 3.80 2.33
C HIS A 148 -25.53 3.29 3.41
N VAL A 149 -26.54 2.54 2.98
CA VAL A 149 -27.48 1.91 3.92
C VAL A 149 -26.73 0.87 4.74
N ALA A 150 -26.76 1.04 6.06
CA ALA A 150 -26.19 0.08 7.01
C ALA A 150 -26.81 -1.30 6.78
N TRP A 151 -25.98 -2.34 6.79
CA TRP A 151 -26.41 -3.73 6.53
C TRP A 151 -26.97 -4.01 5.13
N SER A 152 -26.83 -3.08 4.17
CA SER A 152 -27.07 -3.42 2.77
C SER A 152 -26.02 -4.41 2.27
N HIS A 153 -26.40 -5.22 1.27
CA HIS A 153 -25.48 -6.16 0.62
C HIS A 153 -24.20 -5.45 0.13
N GLN A 154 -24.34 -4.30 -0.51
CA GLN A 154 -23.20 -3.52 -1.01
C GLN A 154 -22.26 -3.07 0.10
N THR A 155 -22.78 -2.59 1.23
CA THR A 155 -21.98 -2.16 2.40
C THR A 155 -21.20 -3.34 2.98
N ILE A 156 -21.86 -4.48 3.14
CA ILE A 156 -21.26 -5.70 3.71
C ILE A 156 -20.17 -6.24 2.77
N GLU A 157 -20.46 -6.35 1.48
CA GLU A 157 -19.49 -6.85 0.49
C GLU A 157 -18.29 -5.89 0.34
N SER A 158 -18.52 -4.56 0.40
CA SER A 158 -17.44 -3.56 0.38
C SER A 158 -16.56 -3.66 1.62
N CYS A 159 -17.16 -3.75 2.81
CA CYS A 159 -16.46 -3.98 4.06
C CYS A 159 -15.57 -5.24 3.98
N TRP A 160 -16.13 -6.35 3.50
CA TRP A 160 -15.39 -7.59 3.26
C TRP A 160 -14.21 -7.39 2.29
N GLY A 161 -14.43 -6.76 1.13
CA GLY A 161 -13.36 -6.52 0.16
C GLY A 161 -12.19 -5.73 0.75
N PHE A 162 -12.48 -4.71 1.56
CA PHE A 162 -11.47 -3.92 2.25
C PHE A 162 -10.75 -4.70 3.37
N LEU A 163 -11.45 -5.57 4.10
CA LEU A 163 -10.83 -6.48 5.08
C LEU A 163 -9.88 -7.48 4.40
N VAL A 164 -10.31 -8.08 3.29
CA VAL A 164 -9.49 -8.99 2.49
C VAL A 164 -8.20 -8.30 2.07
N SER A 165 -8.29 -7.06 1.57
CA SER A 165 -7.11 -6.25 1.23
C SER A 165 -6.19 -6.01 2.44
N ALA A 166 -6.75 -5.65 3.60
CA ALA A 166 -5.97 -5.39 4.81
C ALA A 166 -5.22 -6.65 5.29
N ILE A 167 -5.90 -7.79 5.34
CA ILE A 167 -5.33 -9.07 5.74
C ILE A 167 -4.25 -9.53 4.75
N ALA A 168 -4.52 -9.43 3.44
CA ALA A 168 -3.52 -9.74 2.41
C ALA A 168 -2.27 -8.87 2.55
N GLY A 169 -2.46 -7.57 2.85
CA GLY A 169 -1.36 -6.65 3.17
C GLY A 169 -0.53 -7.10 4.37
N LEU A 170 -1.17 -7.52 5.47
CA LEU A 170 -0.47 -8.07 6.64
C LEU A 170 0.33 -9.33 6.29
N VAL A 171 -0.26 -10.24 5.53
CA VAL A 171 0.42 -11.47 5.06
C VAL A 171 1.66 -11.12 4.22
N ILE A 172 1.55 -10.18 3.29
CA ILE A 172 2.67 -9.71 2.47
C ILE A 172 3.78 -9.14 3.36
N VAL A 173 3.44 -8.21 4.27
CA VAL A 173 4.44 -7.55 5.13
C VAL A 173 5.09 -8.55 6.08
N ALA A 174 4.33 -9.43 6.73
CA ALA A 174 4.87 -10.44 7.64
C ALA A 174 5.88 -11.36 6.94
N ASN A 175 5.55 -11.84 5.74
CA ASN A 175 6.43 -12.73 5.00
C ASN A 175 7.71 -12.01 4.52
N LEU A 176 7.60 -10.79 3.99
CA LEU A 176 8.72 -10.09 3.36
C LEU A 176 9.60 -9.26 4.32
N ALA A 177 9.08 -8.84 5.48
CA ALA A 177 9.81 -7.94 6.40
C ALA A 177 11.13 -8.55 6.89
N GLY A 178 11.16 -9.86 7.14
CA GLY A 178 12.38 -10.58 7.55
C GLY A 178 13.08 -11.38 6.45
N ALA A 179 12.60 -11.35 5.21
CA ALA A 179 13.13 -12.19 4.12
C ALA A 179 14.32 -11.55 3.38
N GLY A 180 14.97 -10.52 3.96
CA GLY A 180 15.99 -9.71 3.26
C GLY A 180 17.14 -10.51 2.66
N ALA A 181 17.61 -11.55 3.37
CA ALA A 181 18.72 -12.41 2.92
C ALA A 181 18.39 -13.25 1.67
N ALA A 182 17.11 -13.43 1.33
CA ALA A 182 16.70 -14.19 0.15
C ALA A 182 16.84 -13.40 -1.16
N PHE A 183 17.20 -12.11 -1.10
CA PHE A 183 17.26 -11.22 -2.25
C PHE A 183 18.69 -11.01 -2.73
N SER A 184 18.85 -10.98 -4.06
CA SER A 184 20.15 -10.80 -4.71
C SER A 184 20.75 -9.44 -4.39
N ALA A 185 22.00 -9.49 -3.92
CA ALA A 185 22.81 -8.33 -3.65
C ALA A 185 23.40 -7.74 -4.94
N GLY A 186 22.61 -6.93 -5.64
CA GLY A 186 23.16 -6.10 -6.72
C GLY A 186 24.15 -5.04 -6.18
N PRO A 187 24.79 -4.23 -7.05
CA PRO A 187 25.67 -3.13 -6.65
C PRO A 187 25.03 -2.14 -5.66
N SER A 188 23.70 -2.05 -5.64
CA SER A 188 22.95 -1.22 -4.71
C SER A 188 22.75 -1.84 -3.32
N HIS A 189 23.06 -3.13 -3.10
CA HIS A 189 22.73 -3.86 -1.88
C HIS A 189 23.40 -3.30 -0.63
N THR A 190 24.64 -2.84 -0.73
CA THR A 190 25.35 -2.15 0.36
C THR A 190 24.61 -0.88 0.81
N ALA A 191 24.00 -0.15 -0.13
CA ALA A 191 23.15 0.99 0.18
C ALA A 191 21.79 0.59 0.78
N TRP A 192 21.37 -0.68 0.69
CA TRP A 192 20.10 -1.15 1.25
C TRP A 192 20.24 -1.89 2.58
N THR A 193 21.45 -2.33 2.93
CA THR A 193 21.73 -3.03 4.19
C THR A 193 22.53 -2.19 5.19
N SER A 194 23.13 -1.07 4.79
CA SER A 194 23.90 -0.22 5.70
C SER A 194 23.07 0.36 6.86
N ASP A 195 23.63 0.33 8.06
CA ASP A 195 23.06 0.91 9.28
C ASP A 195 23.29 2.41 9.44
N HIS A 196 24.01 3.01 8.49
CA HIS A 196 24.25 4.45 8.48
C HIS A 196 22.92 5.22 8.57
N ARG A 197 22.86 6.22 9.45
CA ARG A 197 21.60 6.95 9.77
C ARG A 197 20.92 7.51 8.52
N LEU A 198 21.68 8.11 7.61
CA LEU A 198 21.15 8.64 6.35
C LEU A 198 20.51 7.54 5.49
N VAL A 199 21.15 6.37 5.42
CA VAL A 199 20.65 5.23 4.64
C VAL A 199 19.36 4.69 5.25
N ARG A 200 19.27 4.59 6.58
CA ARG A 200 18.03 4.22 7.28
C ARG A 200 16.87 5.18 6.96
N VAL A 201 17.13 6.48 7.01
CA VAL A 201 16.11 7.50 6.71
C VAL A 201 15.72 7.47 5.23
N LEU A 202 16.69 7.32 4.31
CA LEU A 202 16.41 7.20 2.88
C LEU A 202 15.57 5.95 2.56
N ARG A 203 15.85 4.82 3.22
CA ARG A 203 15.02 3.59 3.09
C ARG A 203 13.59 3.84 3.53
N LEU A 204 13.40 4.51 4.67
CA LEU A 204 12.08 4.87 5.18
C LEU A 204 11.35 5.83 4.22
N LEU A 205 12.06 6.82 3.69
CA LEU A 205 11.52 7.75 2.69
C LEU A 205 11.10 7.02 1.41
N VAL A 206 11.89 6.07 0.92
CA VAL A 206 11.52 5.27 -0.26
C VAL A 206 10.26 4.45 0.01
N VAL A 207 10.16 3.79 1.18
CA VAL A 207 8.97 3.00 1.54
C VAL A 207 7.73 3.88 1.64
N THR A 208 7.82 5.00 2.36
CA THR A 208 6.69 5.92 2.52
C THR A 208 6.32 6.60 1.20
N ALA A 209 7.28 6.94 0.34
CA ALA A 209 7.01 7.43 -1.01
C ALA A 209 6.29 6.38 -1.88
N LEU A 210 6.70 5.11 -1.82
CA LEU A 210 6.02 4.01 -2.51
C LEU A 210 4.59 3.77 -2.01
N VAL A 211 4.29 4.13 -0.75
CA VAL A 211 2.91 4.14 -0.21
C VAL A 211 2.14 5.38 -0.69
N ALA A 212 2.77 6.55 -0.71
CA ALA A 212 2.14 7.80 -1.07
C ALA A 212 1.79 7.88 -2.58
N VAL A 213 2.66 7.38 -3.46
CA VAL A 213 2.47 7.39 -4.92
C VAL A 213 1.12 6.80 -5.36
N PRO A 214 0.74 5.55 -5.02
CA PRO A 214 -0.55 5.02 -5.44
C PRO A 214 -1.70 5.84 -4.88
N MET A 215 -1.60 6.37 -3.66
CA MET A 215 -2.67 7.19 -3.06
C MET A 215 -2.80 8.57 -3.72
N LEU A 216 -1.69 9.16 -4.20
CA LEU A 216 -1.74 10.35 -5.05
C LEU A 216 -2.44 10.08 -6.38
N LEU A 217 -2.21 8.89 -6.97
CA LEU A 217 -2.86 8.50 -8.22
C LEU A 217 -4.36 8.19 -8.01
N VAL A 218 -4.74 7.53 -6.91
CA VAL A 218 -6.14 7.36 -6.52
C VAL A 218 -6.82 8.72 -6.39
N TYR A 219 -6.20 9.65 -5.66
CA TYR A 219 -6.72 11.00 -5.52
C TYR A 219 -6.89 11.69 -6.88
N ALA A 220 -5.84 11.70 -7.70
CA ALA A 220 -5.83 12.45 -8.95
C ALA A 220 -6.76 11.87 -10.04
N TRP A 221 -7.03 10.55 -10.02
CA TRP A 221 -7.76 9.87 -11.10
C TRP A 221 -9.11 9.31 -10.69
N MET A 222 -9.39 9.16 -9.40
CA MET A 222 -10.61 8.53 -8.91
C MET A 222 -11.40 9.43 -7.99
N GLN A 223 -10.74 10.24 -7.16
CA GLN A 223 -11.42 11.01 -6.11
C GLN A 223 -10.77 12.38 -5.86
N PRO A 224 -10.81 13.29 -6.85
CA PRO A 224 -10.26 14.63 -6.69
C PRO A 224 -11.15 15.46 -5.75
N ILE A 225 -10.65 15.76 -4.55
CA ILE A 225 -11.39 16.57 -3.55
C ILE A 225 -11.29 18.06 -3.87
N VAL A 226 -10.09 18.51 -4.25
CA VAL A 226 -9.79 19.89 -4.58
C VAL A 226 -9.25 19.89 -6.01
N PRO A 227 -10.06 20.22 -7.02
CA PRO A 227 -9.67 20.07 -8.43
C PRO A 227 -8.33 20.73 -8.79
N ALA A 228 -8.03 21.88 -8.17
CA ALA A 228 -6.79 22.63 -8.37
C ALA A 228 -5.51 21.86 -7.98
N THR A 229 -5.60 20.85 -7.10
CA THR A 229 -4.42 20.08 -6.67
C THR A 229 -4.19 18.79 -7.47
N VAL A 230 -5.06 18.47 -8.43
CA VAL A 230 -4.96 17.24 -9.24
C VAL A 230 -3.65 17.18 -10.04
N VAL A 231 -3.34 18.24 -10.80
CA VAL A 231 -2.10 18.30 -11.59
C VAL A 231 -0.87 18.28 -10.67
N PRO A 232 -0.80 19.11 -9.60
CA PRO A 232 0.26 18.99 -8.60
C PRO A 232 0.43 17.57 -8.04
N ALA A 233 -0.65 16.87 -7.70
CA ALA A 233 -0.59 15.50 -7.18
C ALA A 233 0.04 14.52 -8.19
N GLN A 234 -0.30 14.62 -9.47
CA GLN A 234 0.30 13.80 -10.53
C GLN A 234 1.79 14.09 -10.71
N LEU A 235 2.18 15.37 -10.71
CA LEU A 235 3.58 15.78 -10.82
C LEU A 235 4.39 15.27 -9.63
N VAL A 236 3.87 15.41 -8.41
CA VAL A 236 4.50 14.87 -7.19
C VAL A 236 4.62 13.35 -7.28
N ALA A 237 3.59 12.63 -7.73
CA ALA A 237 3.65 11.18 -7.92
C ALA A 237 4.75 10.78 -8.92
N ALA A 238 4.89 11.51 -10.02
CA ALA A 238 5.95 11.28 -11.01
C ALA A 238 7.35 11.53 -10.42
N VAL A 239 7.54 12.66 -9.74
CA VAL A 239 8.82 13.00 -9.08
C VAL A 239 9.21 11.97 -8.03
N LEU A 240 8.28 11.55 -7.18
CA LEU A 240 8.51 10.51 -6.19
C LEU A 240 8.84 9.17 -6.85
N THR A 241 8.15 8.79 -7.92
CA THR A 241 8.41 7.54 -8.67
C THR A 241 9.81 7.54 -9.26
N LEU A 242 10.22 8.63 -9.92
CA LEU A 242 11.57 8.80 -10.46
C LEU A 242 12.62 8.80 -9.34
N GLY A 243 12.33 9.47 -8.22
CA GLY A 243 13.16 9.51 -7.03
C GLY A 243 13.39 8.11 -6.45
N VAL A 244 12.33 7.32 -6.28
CA VAL A 244 12.41 5.92 -5.83
C VAL A 244 13.23 5.09 -6.81
N ALA A 245 12.96 5.18 -8.12
CA ALA A 245 13.69 4.41 -9.13
C ALA A 245 15.19 4.76 -9.17
N ALA A 246 15.55 6.04 -8.99
CA ALA A 246 16.95 6.47 -8.92
C ALA A 246 17.60 6.08 -7.59
N ALA A 247 16.90 6.20 -6.46
CA ALA A 247 17.38 5.81 -5.15
C ALA A 247 17.60 4.29 -5.06
N ALA A 248 16.70 3.48 -5.65
CA ALA A 248 16.83 2.02 -5.82
C ALA A 248 18.16 1.61 -6.46
N ARG A 249 18.68 2.46 -7.35
CA ARG A 249 19.95 2.29 -8.05
C ARG A 249 21.14 2.93 -7.32
N GLY A 250 20.95 3.45 -6.11
CA GLY A 250 21.99 4.09 -5.31
C GLY A 250 22.42 5.48 -5.80
N ARG A 251 21.61 6.15 -6.63
CA ARG A 251 21.96 7.48 -7.15
C ARG A 251 21.55 8.58 -6.17
N VAL A 252 22.47 9.50 -5.87
CA VAL A 252 22.22 10.68 -5.02
C VAL A 252 21.06 11.53 -5.56
N LEU A 253 20.95 11.66 -6.88
CA LEU A 253 19.82 12.33 -7.54
C LEU A 253 18.46 11.78 -7.07
N GLY A 254 18.37 10.48 -6.78
CA GLY A 254 17.15 9.88 -6.26
C GLY A 254 16.77 10.43 -4.88
N ALA A 255 17.74 10.59 -3.97
CA ALA A 255 17.50 11.18 -2.67
C ALA A 255 17.05 12.65 -2.79
N LEU A 256 17.67 13.42 -3.70
CA LEU A 256 17.28 14.81 -3.96
C LEU A 256 15.86 14.91 -4.53
N LEU A 257 15.51 14.07 -5.51
CA LEU A 257 14.16 14.01 -6.07
C LEU A 257 13.12 13.61 -5.02
N LEU A 258 13.44 12.67 -4.12
CA LEU A 258 12.55 12.31 -3.02
C LEU A 258 12.36 13.45 -2.02
N VAL A 259 13.41 14.24 -1.76
CA VAL A 259 13.31 15.43 -0.93
C VAL A 259 12.36 16.46 -1.57
N VAL A 260 12.60 16.81 -2.84
CA VAL A 260 11.76 17.75 -3.60
C VAL A 260 10.32 17.25 -3.69
N GLY A 261 10.13 15.97 -4.04
CA GLY A 261 8.82 15.34 -4.10
C GLY A 261 8.10 15.37 -2.76
N GLY A 262 8.79 15.12 -1.64
CA GLY A 262 8.19 15.19 -0.32
C GLY A 262 7.84 16.61 0.13
N ALA A 263 8.59 17.64 -0.28
CA ALA A 263 8.19 19.03 -0.08
C ALA A 263 6.93 19.37 -0.89
N GLY A 264 6.88 18.97 -2.17
CA GLY A 264 5.66 19.08 -2.98
C GLY A 264 4.48 18.33 -2.37
N LEU A 265 4.72 17.15 -1.79
CA LEU A 265 3.71 16.35 -1.11
C LEU A 265 3.15 17.08 0.11
N LEU A 266 3.98 17.78 0.89
CA LEU A 266 3.52 18.60 2.01
C LEU A 266 2.56 19.70 1.54
N VAL A 267 2.92 20.39 0.46
CA VAL A 267 2.08 21.45 -0.13
C VAL A 267 0.76 20.88 -0.65
N VAL A 268 0.79 19.78 -1.40
CA VAL A 268 -0.42 19.11 -1.91
C VAL A 268 -1.30 18.63 -0.76
N THR A 269 -0.70 18.10 0.31
CA THR A 269 -1.42 17.65 1.50
C THR A 269 -2.12 18.82 2.19
N ALA A 270 -1.40 19.91 2.44
CA ALA A 270 -1.96 21.11 3.07
C ALA A 270 -3.08 21.73 2.21
N ALA A 271 -2.82 21.94 0.92
CA ALA A 271 -3.80 22.53 0.00
C ALA A 271 -5.06 21.67 -0.13
N THR A 272 -4.92 20.34 -0.17
CA THR A 272 -6.07 19.43 -0.23
C THR A 272 -6.85 19.41 1.08
N TYR A 273 -6.16 19.41 2.22
CA TYR A 273 -6.83 19.38 3.53
C TYR A 273 -7.56 20.68 3.87
N PHE A 274 -6.88 21.82 3.71
CA PHE A 274 -7.46 23.13 4.03
C PHE A 274 -8.40 23.67 2.94
N GLY A 275 -8.26 23.18 1.70
CA GLY A 275 -9.18 23.51 0.61
C GLY A 275 -10.41 22.59 0.52
N ALA A 276 -10.49 21.54 1.35
CA ALA A 276 -11.62 20.64 1.34
C ALA A 276 -12.87 21.29 1.96
N GLU A 277 -13.99 21.19 1.26
CA GLU A 277 -15.30 21.60 1.79
C GLU A 277 -15.74 20.70 2.95
N ALA A 278 -16.62 21.19 3.82
CA ALA A 278 -17.04 20.50 5.06
C ALA A 278 -17.51 19.04 4.83
N GLY A 279 -18.14 18.74 3.70
CA GLY A 279 -18.60 17.40 3.34
C GLY A 279 -17.49 16.43 2.92
N THR A 280 -16.29 16.93 2.61
CA THR A 280 -15.17 16.14 2.05
C THR A 280 -13.94 16.09 2.94
N THR A 281 -13.93 16.83 4.06
CA THR A 281 -12.80 16.89 5.00
C THR A 281 -12.41 15.50 5.55
N ARG A 282 -13.37 14.60 5.75
CA ARG A 282 -13.09 13.20 6.18
C ARG A 282 -12.27 12.45 5.14
N VAL A 283 -12.62 12.62 3.86
CA VAL A 283 -11.87 12.02 2.74
C VAL A 283 -10.50 12.68 2.60
N ALA A 284 -10.40 13.99 2.79
CA ALA A 284 -9.10 14.67 2.77
C ALA A 284 -8.18 14.16 3.89
N SER A 285 -8.73 13.99 5.09
CA SER A 285 -8.03 13.41 6.25
C SER A 285 -7.52 12.00 5.98
N TYR A 286 -8.27 11.20 5.21
CA TYR A 286 -7.84 9.86 4.79
C TYR A 286 -6.54 9.93 3.96
N TYR A 287 -6.43 10.84 2.99
CA TYR A 287 -5.21 11.00 2.19
C TYR A 287 -4.02 11.50 3.01
N VAL A 288 -4.25 12.36 4.01
CA VAL A 288 -3.20 12.85 4.93
C VAL A 288 -2.45 11.69 5.59
N VAL A 289 -3.15 10.62 5.97
CA VAL A 289 -2.54 9.42 6.62
C VAL A 289 -1.47 8.78 5.73
N PHE A 290 -1.61 8.86 4.41
CA PHE A 290 -0.66 8.26 3.46
C PHE A 290 0.41 9.25 3.00
N TRP A 291 0.06 10.53 2.86
CA TRP A 291 0.94 11.54 2.28
C TRP A 291 1.88 12.18 3.31
N LEU A 292 1.35 12.51 4.50
CA LEU A 292 2.11 13.21 5.51
C LEU A 292 3.36 12.44 5.99
N PRO A 293 3.31 11.10 6.22
CA PRO A 293 4.52 10.35 6.60
C PRO A 293 5.66 10.47 5.56
N ALA A 294 5.35 10.46 4.28
CA ALA A 294 6.35 10.63 3.22
C ALA A 294 6.90 12.06 3.17
N ALA A 295 6.05 13.06 3.40
CA ALA A 295 6.48 14.45 3.51
C ALA A 295 7.42 14.68 4.71
N LEU A 296 7.06 14.15 5.90
CA LEU A 296 7.86 14.31 7.11
C LEU A 296 9.20 13.56 7.03
N THR A 297 9.21 12.34 6.49
CA THR A 297 10.45 11.59 6.29
C THR A 297 11.36 12.23 5.24
N SER A 298 10.78 12.91 4.25
CA SER A 298 11.51 13.73 3.28
C SER A 298 12.22 14.91 3.96
N LEU A 299 11.52 15.67 4.81
CA LEU A 299 12.11 16.77 5.58
C LEU A 299 13.27 16.29 6.47
N ALA A 300 13.09 15.16 7.15
CA ALA A 300 14.14 14.54 7.96
C ALA A 300 15.35 14.14 7.09
N CYS A 301 15.12 13.59 5.90
CA CYS A 301 16.17 13.23 4.95
C CYS A 301 16.92 14.48 4.45
N ALA A 302 16.19 15.55 4.12
CA ALA A 302 16.74 16.83 3.70
C ALA A 302 17.69 17.41 4.75
N GLY A 303 17.28 17.44 6.02
CA GLY A 303 18.12 17.92 7.12
C GLY A 303 19.43 17.11 7.25
N LEU A 304 19.36 15.79 7.06
CA LEU A 304 20.56 14.93 7.09
C LEU A 304 21.47 15.10 5.86
N LEU A 305 20.91 15.44 4.71
CA LEU A 305 21.65 15.70 3.46
C LEU A 305 22.28 17.10 3.41
N ALA A 306 21.67 18.09 4.07
CA ALA A 306 22.14 19.47 4.08
C ALA A 306 23.57 19.60 4.63
N GLY A 307 23.89 18.90 5.73
CA GLY A 307 25.20 18.97 6.37
C GLY A 307 26.38 18.56 5.47
N PRO A 308 26.33 17.39 4.80
CA PRO A 308 27.33 16.99 3.81
C PRO A 308 27.43 17.94 2.61
N VAL A 309 26.30 18.41 2.05
CA VAL A 309 26.28 19.31 0.90
C VAL A 309 26.91 20.66 1.25
N LEU A 310 26.55 21.24 2.40
CA LEU A 310 27.15 22.49 2.89
C LEU A 310 28.66 22.38 3.14
N ARG A 311 29.16 21.19 3.53
CA ARG A 311 30.59 20.93 3.67
C ARG A 311 31.33 20.85 2.33
N LEU A 312 30.67 20.37 1.28
CA LEU A 312 31.25 20.33 -0.07
C LEU A 312 31.28 21.72 -0.70
N LEU A 313 30.28 22.57 -0.46
CA LEU A 313 30.20 23.93 -0.99
C LEU A 313 31.14 24.94 -0.30
N ARG A 314 31.71 24.59 0.86
CA ARG A 314 32.68 25.42 1.61
C ARG A 314 34.14 25.14 1.26
N ARG A 315 34.39 24.23 0.32
CA ARG A 315 35.72 23.91 -0.21
C ARG A 315 35.84 24.48 -1.62
#